data_AF-A0A0F3GJD0-F1
#
_entry.id   AF-A0A0F3GJD0-F1
#
_cell.length_a   1.000
_cell.length_b   1.000
_cell.length_c   1.000
_cell.angle_alpha   90.00
_cell.angle_beta   90.00
_cell.angle_gamma   90.00
#
_symmetry.space_group_name_H-M   'P 1'
#
loop_
_entity.id
_entity.type
_entity.pdbx_description
1 polymer ?
#
loop_
_entity_poly.entity_id
_entity_poly.type
_entity_poly.pdbx_seq_one_letter_code
_entity_poly.pdbx_strand_id
1 'polypeptide(L)' 'LNWKIKDVGDYNGDGKSDILWQNTQTGLIYIWFMNGYNIQGTKQVGLVPDSDWQIFK' A
#
# COMPACT_ATOMS: atom_id res chain seq x y z
N LEU A 1 5.16 -1.07 15.70
CA LEU A 1 5.24 -1.42 14.26
C LEU A 1 5.20 -0.14 13.44
N ASN A 2 6.18 0.07 12.56
CA ASN A 2 6.33 1.29 11.77
C ASN A 2 5.48 1.29 10.49
N TRP A 3 5.01 0.12 10.06
CA TRP A 3 4.09 -0.01 8.92
C TRP A 3 2.65 0.35 9.32
N LYS A 4 2.02 1.19 8.50
CA LYS A 4 0.62 1.62 8.64
C LYS A 4 -0.09 1.45 7.30
N ILE A 5 -1.36 1.05 7.36
CA ILE A 5 -2.24 1.09 6.18
C ILE A 5 -2.52 2.55 5.89
N LYS A 6 -2.23 2.99 4.66
CA LYS A 6 -2.50 4.36 4.20
C LYS A 6 -3.78 4.42 3.38
N ASP A 7 -4.08 3.38 2.60
CA ASP A 7 -5.32 3.28 1.81
C ASP A 7 -5.63 1.82 1.44
N VAL A 8 -6.89 1.61 1.04
CA VAL A 8 -7.41 0.35 0.51
C VAL A 8 -8.12 0.66 -0.81
N GLY A 9 -7.81 -0.11 -1.85
CA GLY A 9 -8.36 0.10 -3.19
C GLY A 9 -7.93 -1.01 -4.14
N ASP A 10 -8.52 -1.07 -5.33
CA ASP A 10 -8.10 -2.01 -6.37
C ASP A 10 -6.95 -1.38 -7.17
N TYR A 11 -5.71 -1.81 -6.91
CA TYR A 11 -4.51 -1.24 -7.53
C TYR A 11 -3.98 -2.07 -8.69
N ASN A 12 -4.43 -3.32 -8.85
CA ASN A 12 -4.04 -4.20 -9.96
C ASN A 12 -5.16 -4.40 -11.01
N GLY A 13 -6.37 -3.88 -10.76
CA GLY A 13 -7.52 -3.93 -11.66
C GLY A 13 -8.24 -5.28 -11.70
N ASP A 14 -8.08 -6.11 -10.66
CA ASP A 14 -8.67 -7.46 -10.62
C ASP A 14 -10.06 -7.52 -9.97
N GLY A 15 -10.60 -6.36 -9.58
CA GLY A 15 -11.89 -6.21 -8.90
C GLY A 15 -11.85 -6.53 -7.41
N LYS A 16 -10.67 -6.69 -6.81
CA LYS A 16 -10.48 -6.98 -5.38
C LYS A 16 -9.76 -5.84 -4.68
N SER A 17 -9.98 -5.74 -3.37
CA SER A 17 -9.35 -4.70 -2.57
C SER A 17 -7.92 -5.09 -2.18
N ASP A 18 -6.95 -4.30 -2.62
CA ASP A 18 -5.54 -4.36 -2.24
C ASP A 18 -5.24 -3.39 -1.08
N ILE A 19 -4.09 -3.58 -0.41
CA ILE A 19 -3.69 -2.76 0.74
C ILE A 19 -2.43 -1.98 0.42
N LEU A 20 -2.50 -0.65 0.51
CA LEU A 20 -1.34 0.22 0.42
C LEU A 20 -0.80 0.53 1.82
N TRP A 21 0.46 0.16 2.03
CA TRP A 21 1.20 0.33 3.27
C TRP A 21 2.25 1.42 3.15
N GLN A 22 2.43 2.19 4.21
CA GLN A 22 3.56 3.10 4.37
C GLN A 22 4.35 2.74 5.64
N ASN A 23 5.67 2.66 5.52
CA ASN A 23 6.56 2.65 6.67
C ASN A 23 6.74 4.09 7.17
N THR A 24 6.18 4.39 8.34
CA THR A 24 6.22 5.74 8.95
C THR A 24 7.61 6.21 9.39
N GLN A 25 8.60 5.32 9.45
CA GLN A 25 9.98 5.68 9.79
C GLN A 25 10.83 5.97 8.54
N THR A 26 10.66 5.18 7.48
CA THR A 26 11.51 5.28 6.28
C THR A 26 10.81 5.96 5.11
N GLY A 27 9.48 6.03 5.12
CA GLY A 27 8.69 6.48 3.99
C GLY A 27 8.48 5.44 2.88
N LEU A 28 8.94 4.20 3.07
CA LEU A 28 8.74 3.14 2.07
C LEU A 28 7.25 2.88 1.86
N ILE A 29 6.84 2.74 0.61
CA ILE A 29 5.47 2.46 0.21
C ILE A 29 5.42 1.11 -0.48
N TYR A 30 4.54 0.24 0.01
CA TYR A 30 4.30 -1.09 -0.55
C TYR A 30 2.82 -1.30 -0.80
N ILE A 31 2.50 -2.09 -1.81
CA ILE A 31 1.17 -2.63 -2.03
C ILE A 31 1.21 -4.12 -1.75
N TRP A 32 0.21 -4.62 -1.03
CA TRP A 32 -0.13 -6.03 -0.97
C TRP A 32 -1.32 -6.26 -1.90
N PHE A 33 -1.11 -7.07 -2.94
CA PHE A 33 -2.18 -7.52 -3.81
C PHE A 33 -2.94 -8.65 -3.12
N MET A 34 -4.26 -8.55 -3.02
CA MET A 34 -5.05 -9.42 -2.13
C MET A 34 -6.07 -10.27 -2.89
N ASN A 35 -6.39 -11.42 -2.32
CA ASN A 35 -7.51 -12.26 -2.73
C ASN A 35 -8.25 -12.79 -1.51
N GLY A 36 -9.25 -12.02 -1.07
CA GLY A 36 -9.84 -12.19 0.26
C GLY A 36 -8.75 -11.99 1.32
N TYR A 37 -8.56 -12.99 2.18
CA TYR A 37 -7.56 -12.93 3.25
C TYR A 37 -6.15 -13.38 2.82
N ASN A 38 -5.96 -13.74 1.54
CA ASN A 38 -4.67 -14.21 1.03
C ASN A 38 -3.92 -13.07 0.33
N ILE A 39 -2.62 -12.95 0.59
CA ILE A 39 -1.72 -12.07 -0.16
C ILE A 39 -1.29 -12.81 -1.42
N GLN A 40 -1.65 -12.31 -2.60
CA GLN A 40 -1.22 -12.86 -3.88
C GLN A 40 0.18 -12.37 -4.30
N GLY A 41 0.56 -11.18 -3.87
CA GLY A 41 1.84 -10.59 -4.23
C GLY A 41 2.10 -9.29 -3.49
N THR A 42 3.33 -8.80 -3.59
CA THR A 42 3.70 -7.51 -3.02
C THR A 42 4.52 -6.71 -4.02
N LYS A 43 4.44 -5.38 -3.94
CA LYS A 43 5.24 -4.49 -4.77
C LYS A 43 5.65 -3.25 -3.98
N GLN A 44 6.94 -2.93 -3.98
CA GLN A 44 7.38 -1.59 -3.58
C GLN A 44 7.01 -0.61 -4.69
N VAL A 45 6.29 0.46 -4.35
CA VAL A 45 5.83 1.45 -5.32
C VAL A 45 6.49 2.81 -5.15
N GLY A 46 7.16 3.04 -4.03
CA GLY A 46 7.89 4.28 -3.82
C GLY A 46 8.59 4.38 -2.48
N LEU A 47 9.29 5.51 -2.31
CA LEU A 47 9.91 5.96 -1.08
C LEU A 47 9.58 7.45 -0.96
N VAL A 48 8.66 7.79 -0.06
CA VAL A 48 8.29 9.17 0.23
C VAL A 48 8.57 9.39 1.72
N PRO A 49 9.71 10.00 2.07
CA PRO A 49 10.10 10.21 3.47
C PRO A 49 9.11 11.07 4.24
N ASP A 50 8.44 11.99 3.56
CA ASP A 50 7.36 12.78 4.12
C ASP A 50 6.11 11.90 4.37
N SER A 51 5.38 12.15 5.45
CA SER A 51 4.11 11.48 5.75
C SER A 51 2.88 12.21 5.22
N ASP A 52 3.02 13.49 4.86
CA ASP A 52 1.89 14.40 4.58
C ASP A 52 1.40 14.33 3.13
N TRP A 53 2.00 13.47 2.31
CA TRP A 53 1.54 13.24 0.95
C TRP A 53 0.14 12.61 0.93
N GLN A 54 -0.58 12.95 -0.14
CA GLN A 54 -1.95 12.53 -0.40
C GLN A 54 -2.01 11.58 -1.59
N ILE A 55 -3.00 10.70 -1.56
CA ILE A 55 -3.34 9.83 -2.69
C ILE A 55 -4.37 10.58 -3.54
N PHE A 56 -4.05 10.81 -4.81
CA PHE A 56 -5.02 11.27 -5.80
C PHE A 56 -5.59 10.05 -6.53
N LYS A 57 -6.91 9.95 -6.62
CA LYS A 57 -7.64 8.86 -7.29
C LYS A 57 -8.34 9.41 -8.52
#